data_AF-A0A6G4KER1-F1
#
_entry.id   AF-A0A6G4KER1-F1
#
_cell.length_a   1.000
_cell.length_b   1.000
_cell.length_c   1.000
_cell.angle_alpha   90.00
_cell.angle_beta   90.00
_cell.angle_gamma   90.00
#
_symmetry.space_group_name_H-M   'P 1'
#
loop_
_entity.id
_entity.type
_entity.pdbx_description
1 polymer ?
#
loop_
_entity_poly.entity_id
_entity_poly.type
_entity_poly.pdbx_seq_one_letter_code
_entity_poly.pdbx_strand_id
1 'polypeptide(L)'
;LTERFTIVSRLSDSHSVVSLCSALGIHRSSYRYWRKRRDTVNSARVRLCSEIRRAWNQSRGSAGARTLAEMLTQNGVPMSRYRAGRLMKYLNLSSCQPGKHQYKNACQEHTCLPNLLERQFAVPEPDRVWCGDITYIWAGNRWCYLAVVMDLFAR
;
A
#
# COMPACT_ATOMS: atom_id res chain seq x y z
N LEU A 1 -21.48 18.73 15.64
CA LEU A 1 -22.50 19.35 14.75
C LEU A 1 -23.34 18.30 14.02
N THR A 2 -22.73 17.35 13.31
CA THR A 2 -23.46 16.29 12.58
C THR A 2 -24.42 15.49 13.47
N GLU A 3 -23.99 15.09 14.67
CA GLU A 3 -24.85 14.38 15.63
C GLU A 3 -26.08 15.19 16.04
N ARG A 4 -25.92 16.48 16.33
CA ARG A 4 -27.02 17.37 16.68
C ARG A 4 -28.03 17.49 15.52
N PHE A 5 -27.56 17.57 14.27
CA PHE A 5 -28.45 17.55 13.10
C PHE A 5 -29.16 16.22 12.90
N THR A 6 -28.50 15.09 13.19
CA THR A 6 -29.11 13.76 13.15
C THR A 6 -30.22 13.63 14.19
N ILE A 7 -30.04 14.17 15.40
CA ILE A 7 -31.06 14.19 16.45
C ILE A 7 -32.28 15.02 16.00
N VAL A 8 -32.06 16.22 15.46
CA VAL A 8 -33.16 17.04 14.90
C VAL A 8 -33.89 16.29 13.79
N SER A 9 -33.18 15.58 12.93
CA SER A 9 -33.78 14.79 11.84
C SER A 9 -34.58 13.58 12.30
N ARG A 10 -34.29 13.00 13.47
CA ARG A 10 -35.04 11.85 14.01
C ARG A 10 -36.30 12.30 14.74
N LEU A 11 -36.27 13.47 15.37
CA LEU A 11 -37.37 14.01 16.16
C LEU A 11 -38.26 14.97 15.37
N SER A 12 -37.91 15.29 14.12
CA SER A 12 -38.67 16.24 13.29
C SER A 12 -40.08 15.75 12.91
N ASP A 13 -40.34 14.45 13.05
CA ASP A 13 -41.64 13.85 12.73
C ASP A 13 -42.65 14.05 13.88
N SER A 14 -42.17 14.22 15.11
CA SER A 14 -42.99 14.39 16.32
C SER A 14 -42.91 15.79 16.93
N HIS A 15 -41.87 16.55 16.62
CA HIS A 15 -41.63 17.87 17.20
C HIS A 15 -41.27 18.91 16.15
N SER A 16 -41.59 20.18 16.43
CA SER A 16 -41.25 21.29 15.54
C SER A 16 -39.72 21.42 15.40
N VAL A 17 -39.24 21.48 14.15
CA VAL A 17 -37.81 21.69 13.84
C VAL A 17 -37.28 22.99 14.46
N VAL A 18 -38.14 24.00 14.60
CA VAL A 18 -37.76 25.30 15.21
C VAL A 18 -37.43 25.11 16.69
N SER A 19 -38.29 24.42 17.43
CA SER A 19 -38.08 24.12 18.85
C SER A 19 -36.84 23.25 19.07
N LEU A 20 -36.66 22.21 18.24
CA LEU A 20 -35.48 21.32 18.32
C LEU A 20 -34.17 22.07 18.01
N CYS A 21 -34.17 22.92 16.99
CA CYS A 21 -33.01 23.75 16.65
C CYS A 21 -32.67 24.74 17.78
N SER A 22 -33.69 25.36 18.40
CA SER A 22 -33.50 26.26 19.53
C SER A 22 -32.95 25.53 20.76
N ALA A 23 -33.52 24.38 21.11
CA ALA A 23 -33.11 23.58 22.27
C ALA A 23 -31.66 23.06 22.15
N LEU A 24 -31.20 22.76 20.93
CA LEU A 24 -29.85 22.25 20.67
C LEU A 24 -28.84 23.36 20.31
N GLY A 25 -29.26 24.62 20.33
CA GLY A 25 -28.41 25.79 20.01
C GLY A 25 -27.90 25.77 18.57
N ILE A 26 -28.75 25.42 17.60
CA ILE A 26 -28.38 25.32 16.19
C ILE A 26 -29.25 26.24 15.34
N HIS A 27 -28.64 26.89 14.35
CA HIS A 27 -29.39 27.70 13.41
C HIS A 27 -30.19 26.84 12.41
N ARG A 28 -31.45 27.21 12.18
CA ARG A 28 -32.39 26.49 11.28
C ARG A 28 -31.85 26.38 9.84
N SER A 29 -31.18 27.42 9.34
CA SER A 29 -30.61 27.39 7.98
C SER A 29 -29.51 26.32 7.84
N SER A 30 -28.70 26.14 8.88
CA SER A 30 -27.64 25.12 8.92
C SER A 30 -28.22 23.70 8.88
N TYR A 31 -29.32 23.45 9.60
CA TYR A 31 -30.03 22.17 9.55
C TYR A 31 -30.64 21.93 8.16
N ARG A 32 -31.32 22.92 7.58
CA ARG A 32 -31.91 22.80 6.23
C ARG A 32 -30.84 22.51 5.17
N TYR A 33 -29.71 23.19 5.25
CA TYR A 33 -28.58 22.99 4.34
C TYR A 33 -27.94 21.62 4.50
N TRP A 34 -27.78 21.15 5.75
CA TRP A 34 -27.33 19.80 6.05
C TRP A 34 -28.29 18.73 5.51
N ARG A 35 -29.60 18.89 5.71
CA ARG A 35 -30.63 17.97 5.20
C ARG A 35 -30.59 17.88 3.68
N LYS A 36 -30.59 19.04 3.01
CA LYS A 36 -30.50 19.10 1.53
C LYS A 36 -29.24 18.41 1.00
N ARG A 37 -28.08 18.58 1.65
CA ARG A 37 -26.84 17.90 1.27
C ARG A 37 -26.90 16.38 1.49
N ARG A 38 -27.57 15.92 2.55
CA ARG A 38 -27.70 14.48 2.87
C ARG A 38 -28.53 13.74 1.82
N ASP A 39 -29.58 14.37 1.32
CA ASP A 39 -30.50 13.76 0.36
C ASP A 39 -29.98 13.81 -1.09
N THR A 40 -28.90 14.53 -1.35
CA THR A 40 -28.35 14.68 -2.70
C THR A 40 -27.15 13.74 -2.92
N VAL A 41 -27.37 12.66 -3.68
CA VAL A 41 -26.25 11.82 -4.17
C VAL A 41 -25.50 12.60 -5.25
N ASN A 42 -24.25 12.95 -4.95
CA ASN A 42 -23.38 13.58 -5.94
C ASN A 42 -22.82 12.50 -6.89
N SER A 43 -23.43 12.37 -8.08
CA SER A 43 -23.04 11.38 -9.10
C SER A 43 -21.57 11.50 -9.51
N ALA A 44 -21.04 12.73 -9.61
CA ALA A 44 -19.63 12.96 -9.92
C ALA A 44 -18.70 12.42 -8.81
N ARG A 45 -19.11 12.52 -7.54
CA ARG A 45 -18.37 11.93 -6.42
C ARG A 45 -18.40 10.40 -6.47
N VAL A 46 -19.54 9.81 -6.79
CA VAL A 46 -19.67 8.34 -6.93
C VAL A 46 -18.77 7.83 -8.05
N ARG A 47 -18.79 8.49 -9.21
CA ARG A 47 -17.91 8.17 -10.34
C ARG A 47 -16.44 8.28 -9.96
N LEU A 48 -16.06 9.34 -9.27
CA LEU A 48 -14.69 9.53 -8.79
C LEU A 48 -14.24 8.45 -7.80
N CYS A 49 -15.11 8.00 -6.90
CA CYS A 49 -14.83 6.90 -6.00
C CYS A 49 -14.64 5.57 -6.75
N SER A 50 -15.41 5.34 -7.80
CA SER A 50 -15.27 4.17 -8.68
C SER A 50 -13.91 4.19 -9.39
N GLU A 51 -13.51 5.34 -9.94
CA GLU A 51 -12.20 5.52 -10.59
C GLU A 51 -11.02 5.25 -9.64
N ILE A 52 -11.11 5.71 -8.40
CA ILE A 52 -10.09 5.41 -7.38
C ILE A 52 -10.01 3.92 -7.07
N ARG A 53 -11.15 3.24 -6.87
CA ARG A 53 -11.14 1.78 -6.65
C ARG A 53 -10.57 1.04 -7.85
N ARG A 54 -10.90 1.47 -9.07
CA ARG A 54 -10.38 0.89 -10.31
C ARG A 54 -8.86 1.00 -10.37
N ALA A 55 -8.31 2.20 -10.18
CA ALA A 55 -6.86 2.44 -10.21
C ALA A 55 -6.14 1.68 -9.07
N TRP A 56 -6.72 1.63 -7.87
CA TRP A 56 -6.16 0.86 -6.75
C TRP A 56 -6.14 -0.64 -7.04
N ASN A 57 -7.22 -1.19 -7.63
CA ASN A 57 -7.28 -2.59 -8.05
C ASN A 57 -6.27 -2.92 -9.15
N GLN A 58 -6.07 -2.02 -10.13
CA GLN A 58 -5.05 -2.16 -11.18
C GLN A 58 -3.64 -2.31 -10.58
N SER A 59 -3.36 -1.59 -9.49
CA SER A 59 -2.11 -1.69 -8.73
C SER A 59 -2.02 -2.90 -7.80
N ARG A 60 -3.03 -3.77 -7.76
CA ARG A 60 -3.18 -4.87 -6.79
C ARG A 60 -3.08 -4.42 -5.34
N GLY A 61 -3.56 -3.21 -5.06
CA GLY A 61 -3.54 -2.60 -3.72
C GLY A 61 -2.24 -1.91 -3.30
N SER A 62 -1.25 -1.82 -4.18
CA SER A 62 0.03 -1.18 -3.89
C SER A 62 0.02 0.34 -4.04
N ALA A 63 -0.92 0.91 -4.80
CA ALA A 63 -0.96 2.35 -5.08
C ALA A 63 -1.46 3.16 -3.87
N GLY A 64 -0.58 4.04 -3.38
CA GLY A 64 -0.91 5.05 -2.38
C GLY A 64 -1.52 6.33 -2.99
N ALA A 65 -1.83 7.30 -2.14
CA ALA A 65 -2.49 8.54 -2.54
C ALA A 65 -1.72 9.34 -3.62
N ARG A 66 -0.39 9.26 -3.63
CA ARG A 66 0.44 9.92 -4.64
C ARG A 66 0.30 9.23 -6.00
N THR A 67 0.55 7.93 -6.04
CA THR A 67 0.45 7.10 -7.24
C THR A 67 -0.94 7.17 -7.84
N LEU A 68 -1.99 7.07 -7.02
CA LEU A 68 -3.37 7.19 -7.50
C LEU A 68 -3.67 8.59 -8.07
N ALA A 69 -3.13 9.66 -7.49
CA ALA A 69 -3.30 11.00 -8.03
C ALA A 69 -2.63 11.16 -9.40
N GLU A 70 -1.43 10.60 -9.57
CA GLU A 70 -0.69 10.58 -10.83
C GLU A 70 -1.43 9.74 -11.88
N MET A 71 -1.82 8.50 -11.55
CA MET A 71 -2.58 7.61 -12.44
C MET A 71 -3.89 8.25 -12.92
N LEU A 72 -4.65 8.88 -12.01
CA LEU A 72 -5.91 9.50 -12.37
C LEU A 72 -5.72 10.77 -13.20
N THR A 73 -4.69 11.56 -12.91
CA THR A 73 -4.36 12.75 -13.70
C THR A 73 -3.93 12.37 -15.11
N GLN A 74 -3.14 11.31 -15.27
CA GLN A 74 -2.77 10.75 -16.58
C GLN A 74 -4.00 10.25 -17.36
N ASN A 75 -5.00 9.72 -16.66
CA ASN A 75 -6.27 9.29 -17.26
C ASN A 75 -7.29 10.44 -17.46
N GLY A 76 -6.84 11.71 -17.40
CA GLY A 76 -7.67 12.88 -17.68
C GLY A 76 -8.58 13.31 -16.53
N VAL A 77 -8.36 12.81 -15.31
CA VAL A 77 -9.09 13.22 -14.10
C VAL A 77 -8.15 14.02 -13.20
N PRO A 78 -8.25 15.37 -13.18
CA PRO A 78 -7.38 16.19 -12.35
C PRO A 78 -7.48 15.82 -10.86
N MET A 79 -6.39 15.28 -10.31
CA MET A 79 -6.38 14.79 -8.94
C MET A 79 -5.15 15.25 -8.19
N SER A 80 -5.37 15.91 -7.04
CA SER A 80 -4.30 16.20 -6.08
C SER A 80 -4.11 15.04 -5.10
N ARG A 81 -2.89 14.88 -4.60
CA ARG A 81 -2.54 13.91 -3.55
C ARG A 81 -3.49 13.98 -2.34
N TYR A 82 -3.84 15.19 -1.89
CA TYR A 82 -4.71 15.39 -0.72
C TYR A 82 -6.14 14.92 -0.98
N ARG A 83 -6.65 15.16 -2.20
CA ARG A 83 -7.98 14.70 -2.61
C ARG A 83 -8.02 13.18 -2.73
N ALA A 84 -7.00 12.58 -3.34
CA ALA A 84 -6.85 11.13 -3.41
C ALA A 84 -6.80 10.51 -2.00
N GLY A 85 -5.97 11.03 -1.10
CA GLY A 85 -5.85 10.53 0.27
C GLY A 85 -7.16 10.62 1.08
N ARG A 86 -7.91 11.73 0.95
CA ARG A 86 -9.22 11.87 1.59
C ARG A 86 -10.23 10.84 1.08
N LEU A 87 -10.21 10.57 -0.23
CA LEU A 87 -11.10 9.60 -0.86
C LEU A 87 -10.68 8.16 -0.54
N MET A 88 -9.39 7.84 -0.49
CA MET A 88 -8.89 6.56 -0.01
C MET A 88 -9.38 6.28 1.42
N LYS A 89 -9.24 7.25 2.33
CA LYS A 89 -9.74 7.13 3.70
C LYS A 89 -11.26 6.93 3.74
N TYR A 90 -11.99 7.67 2.92
CA TYR A 90 -13.45 7.51 2.80
C TYR A 90 -13.86 6.12 2.27
N LEU A 91 -13.04 5.51 1.41
CA LEU A 91 -13.28 4.19 0.81
C LEU A 91 -12.65 3.04 1.61
N ASN A 92 -12.00 3.32 2.74
CA ASN A 92 -11.20 2.37 3.53
C ASN A 92 -10.12 1.65 2.69
N LEU A 93 -9.45 2.38 1.81
CA LEU A 93 -8.33 1.89 1.01
C LEU A 93 -7.00 2.27 1.66
N SER A 94 -6.10 1.31 1.77
CA SER A 94 -4.71 1.49 2.20
C SER A 94 -3.76 0.99 1.12
N SER A 95 -2.54 1.52 1.13
CA SER A 95 -1.46 1.04 0.26
C SER A 95 -0.79 -0.14 0.94
N CYS A 96 -0.88 -1.32 0.34
CA CYS A 96 -0.19 -2.52 0.78
C CYS A 96 1.02 -2.75 -0.13
N GLN A 97 2.20 -2.32 0.33
CA GLN A 97 3.45 -2.73 -0.30
C GLN A 97 3.86 -4.09 0.27
N PRO A 98 4.31 -5.05 -0.55
CA PRO A 98 4.93 -6.27 -0.03
C PRO A 98 6.05 -5.86 0.93
N GLY A 99 6.06 -6.43 2.14
CA GLY A 99 7.17 -6.24 3.06
C GLY A 99 8.50 -6.68 2.44
N LYS A 100 9.62 -6.35 3.09
CA LYS A 100 10.94 -6.86 2.68
C LYS A 100 10.86 -8.39 2.52
N HIS A 101 11.31 -8.90 1.38
CA HIS A 101 11.38 -10.33 1.14
C HIS A 101 12.23 -10.98 2.24
N GLN A 102 11.61 -11.83 3.05
CA GLN A 102 12.32 -12.63 4.03
C GLN A 102 12.73 -13.92 3.33
N TYR A 103 14.02 -14.04 3.01
CA TYR A 103 14.57 -15.34 2.61
C TYR A 103 14.31 -16.32 3.75
N LYS A 104 13.69 -17.46 3.42
CA LYS A 104 13.61 -18.56 4.39
C LYS A 104 15.05 -18.97 4.71
N ASN A 105 15.43 -18.91 5.98
CA ASN A 105 16.71 -19.48 6.41
C ASN A 105 16.71 -20.96 6.01
N ALA A 106 17.57 -21.33 5.07
CA ALA A 106 17.82 -22.72 4.72
C ALA A 106 18.64 -23.34 5.86
N CYS A 107 17.99 -23.58 6.99
CA CYS A 107 18.59 -24.29 8.13
C CYS A 107 18.56 -25.82 7.95
N GLN A 108 17.87 -26.31 6.91
CA GLN A 108 17.75 -27.74 6.66
C GLN A 108 18.78 -28.16 5.62
N GLU A 109 19.80 -28.89 6.07
CA GLU A 109 20.75 -29.53 5.18
C GLU A 109 20.06 -30.62 4.36
N HIS A 110 20.51 -30.79 3.12
CA HIS A 110 20.03 -31.87 2.26
C HIS A 110 20.43 -33.22 2.86
N THR A 111 19.45 -34.03 3.27
CA THR A 111 19.69 -35.30 3.99
C THR A 111 20.26 -36.41 3.10
N CYS A 112 20.22 -36.23 1.79
CA CYS A 112 20.67 -37.23 0.82
C CYS A 112 22.19 -37.28 0.63
N LEU A 113 22.92 -36.23 1.01
CA LEU A 113 24.37 -36.17 0.86
C LEU A 113 25.00 -35.49 2.09
N PRO A 114 26.02 -36.10 2.71
CA PRO A 114 26.72 -35.47 3.83
C PRO A 114 27.46 -34.21 3.36
N ASN A 115 27.34 -33.12 4.12
CA ASN A 115 28.11 -31.90 3.92
C ASN A 115 29.56 -32.14 4.40
N LEU A 116 30.41 -32.72 3.55
CA LEU A 116 31.78 -33.09 3.94
C LEU A 116 32.66 -31.91 4.39
N LEU A 117 32.34 -30.68 3.96
CA LEU A 117 33.10 -29.50 4.32
C LEU A 117 32.72 -28.96 5.70
N GLU A 118 31.46 -29.11 6.12
CA GLU A 118 30.95 -28.62 7.42
C GLU A 118 31.38 -27.19 7.81
N ARG A 119 31.54 -26.29 6.82
CA ARG A 119 32.09 -24.92 7.00
C ARG A 119 33.50 -24.88 7.62
N GLN A 120 34.27 -25.96 7.52
CA GLN A 120 35.68 -26.03 7.90
C GLN A 120 36.54 -25.43 6.78
N PHE A 121 36.72 -24.11 6.80
CA PHE A 121 37.48 -23.39 5.77
C PHE A 121 38.99 -23.37 6.04
N ALA A 122 39.46 -23.91 7.16
CA ALA A 122 40.87 -24.06 7.48
C ALA A 122 41.38 -25.41 6.97
N VAL A 123 41.90 -25.42 5.76
CA VAL A 123 42.41 -26.62 5.10
C VAL A 123 43.92 -26.72 5.35
N PRO A 124 44.47 -27.90 5.71
CA PRO A 124 45.88 -28.03 6.10
C PRO A 124 46.86 -28.18 4.93
N GLU A 125 46.38 -28.53 3.73
CA GLU A 125 47.19 -28.81 2.54
C GLU A 125 46.55 -28.18 1.29
N PRO A 126 47.37 -27.75 0.30
CA PRO A 126 46.87 -27.29 -0.98
C PRO A 126 46.15 -28.40 -1.76
N ASP A 127 45.33 -28.00 -2.73
CA ASP A 127 44.61 -28.87 -3.66
C ASP A 127 43.60 -29.85 -3.03
N ARG A 128 43.20 -29.63 -1.76
CA ARG A 128 42.25 -30.50 -1.05
C ARG A 128 40.79 -30.07 -1.17
N VAL A 129 40.52 -28.76 -1.07
CA VAL A 129 39.16 -28.23 -1.14
C VAL A 129 39.14 -26.96 -1.97
N TRP A 130 38.32 -26.97 -3.01
CA TRP A 130 38.18 -25.87 -3.95
C TRP A 130 36.80 -25.25 -3.76
N CYS A 131 36.74 -23.94 -3.55
CA CYS A 131 35.49 -23.21 -3.52
C CYS A 131 35.32 -22.44 -4.84
N GLY A 132 34.10 -22.43 -5.35
CA GLY A 132 33.78 -21.66 -6.54
C GLY A 132 32.46 -20.94 -6.37
N ASP A 133 32.36 -19.78 -7.00
CA ASP A 133 31.12 -19.02 -7.09
C ASP A 133 30.96 -18.45 -8.49
N ILE A 134 29.72 -18.27 -8.90
CA ILE A 134 29.37 -17.63 -10.16
C ILE A 134 28.56 -16.39 -9.85
N THR A 135 29.10 -15.25 -10.23
CA THR A 135 28.45 -13.95 -10.07
C THR A 135 28.30 -13.24 -11.41
N TYR A 136 27.57 -12.14 -11.43
CA TYR A 136 27.45 -11.27 -12.59
C TYR A 136 28.09 -9.92 -12.27
N ILE A 137 28.90 -9.42 -13.19
CA ILE A 137 29.60 -8.14 -13.06
C ILE A 137 29.23 -7.20 -14.20
N TRP A 138 29.14 -5.90 -13.89
CA TRP A 138 28.90 -4.87 -14.89
C TRP A 138 30.22 -4.49 -15.56
N ALA A 139 30.34 -4.77 -16.86
CA ALA A 139 31.53 -4.46 -17.66
C ALA A 139 31.42 -3.10 -18.39
N GLY A 140 30.63 -2.17 -17.85
CA GLY A 140 30.43 -0.83 -18.42
C GLY A 140 29.35 -0.76 -19.50
N ASN A 141 29.35 -1.68 -20.48
CA ASN A 141 28.36 -1.72 -21.57
C ASN A 141 27.43 -2.95 -21.53
N ARG A 142 27.75 -3.97 -20.74
CA ARG A 142 26.97 -5.20 -20.60
C ARG A 142 27.21 -5.88 -19.26
N TRP A 143 26.29 -6.77 -18.90
CA TRP A 143 26.48 -7.74 -17.83
C TRP A 143 27.28 -8.93 -18.34
N CYS A 144 28.29 -9.36 -17.57
CA CYS A 144 29.08 -10.56 -17.84
C CYS A 144 28.95 -11.53 -16.67
N TYR A 145 28.99 -12.83 -16.95
CA TYR A 145 29.11 -13.86 -15.92
C TYR A 145 30.58 -14.06 -15.57
N LEU A 146 30.91 -14.00 -14.29
CA LEU A 146 32.23 -14.27 -13.74
C LEU A 146 32.14 -15.54 -12.89
N ALA A 147 32.89 -16.56 -13.28
CA ALA A 147 33.12 -17.75 -12.47
C ALA A 147 34.50 -17.62 -11.81
N VAL A 148 34.54 -17.75 -10.49
CA VAL A 148 35.79 -17.76 -9.71
C VAL A 148 35.92 -19.14 -9.09
N VAL A 149 37.13 -19.70 -9.13
CA VAL A 149 37.48 -20.94 -8.42
C VAL A 149 38.76 -20.66 -7.64
N MET A 150 38.76 -20.98 -6.35
CA MET A 150 39.88 -20.76 -5.44
C MET A 150 40.13 -22.02 -4.61
N ASP A 151 41.40 -22.33 -4.38
CA ASP A 151 41.80 -23.29 -3.36
C ASP A 151 41.61 -22.65 -1.97
N LEU A 152 40.89 -23.33 -1.08
CA LEU A 152 40.65 -22.84 0.28
C LEU A 152 41.93 -22.79 1.13
N PHE A 153 42.95 -23.59 0.81
CA PHE A 153 44.24 -23.52 1.49
C PHE A 153 44.96 -22.18 1.25
N ALA A 154 44.87 -21.66 0.02
CA ALA A 154 45.61 -20.48 -0.43
C ALA A 154 44.85 -19.15 -0.25
N ARG A 155 43.76 -19.16 0.52
CA ARG A 155 42.85 -18.03 0.72
C ARG A 155 43.42 -16.93 1.62
#